data_AF-A0A0F8YMY7-F1
#
_entry.id   AF-A0A0F8YMY7-F1
#
_cell.length_a   1.000
_cell.length_b   1.000
_cell.length_c   1.000
_cell.angle_alpha   90.00
_cell.angle_beta   90.00
_cell.angle_gamma   90.00
#
_symmetry.space_group_name_H-M   'P 1'
#
loop_
_entity.id
_entity.type
_entity.pdbx_description
1 polymer ?
#
loop_
_entity_poly.entity_id
_entity_poly.type
_entity_poly.pdbx_seq_one_letter_code
_entity_poly.pdbx_strand_id
1 'polypeptide(L)'
;MATWSNTAKSTHPDNLLIEGSDHEYLLLETGDRILLEKAGYVHFEFLTDRHGLVVGESTDTGATSPGTMADDDTVGTRVWNNPNGAKVSDDARANVLLQNQTSRYLKATNFGFAIPTGATIDGILVEIEQKYLAAISKENSIKIIKGGAISGDEKSTGATLPAADT
;
A
#
# COMPACT_ATOMS: atom_id res chain seq x y z
N MET A 1 -10.97 22.76 -46.31
CA MET A 1 -10.74 22.49 -44.87
C MET A 1 -12.07 22.06 -44.28
N ALA A 2 -12.19 20.83 -43.80
CA ALA A 2 -13.38 20.37 -43.09
C ALA A 2 -13.27 20.87 -41.64
N THR A 3 -14.18 21.74 -41.22
CA THR A 3 -14.29 22.16 -39.82
C THR A 3 -15.14 21.14 -39.07
N TRP A 4 -14.51 20.41 -38.16
CA TRP A 4 -15.19 19.57 -37.19
C TRP A 4 -15.78 20.46 -36.10
N SER A 5 -17.05 20.25 -35.71
CA SER A 5 -17.66 20.95 -34.58
C SER A 5 -18.08 19.95 -33.51
N ASN A 6 -17.42 19.95 -32.37
CA ASN A 6 -17.83 19.15 -31.22
C ASN A 6 -18.71 20.00 -30.30
N THR A 7 -19.75 19.38 -29.74
CA THR A 7 -20.70 20.01 -28.81
C THR A 7 -20.46 19.45 -27.41
N ALA A 8 -20.08 20.29 -26.45
CA ALA A 8 -19.95 19.88 -25.06
C ALA A 8 -21.20 20.28 -24.26
N LYS A 9 -21.63 19.42 -23.33
CA LYS A 9 -22.67 19.72 -22.33
C LYS A 9 -22.22 19.20 -20.98
N SER A 10 -22.49 19.96 -19.93
CA SER A 10 -22.36 19.47 -18.56
C SER A 10 -23.54 19.91 -17.70
N THR A 11 -23.93 19.03 -16.77
CA THR A 11 -24.94 19.30 -15.72
C THR A 11 -24.30 19.36 -14.33
N HIS A 12 -22.97 19.32 -14.24
CA HIS A 12 -22.23 19.45 -12.98
C HIS A 12 -21.15 20.52 -13.07
N PRO A 13 -20.97 21.32 -11.99
CA PRO A 13 -20.19 22.55 -12.02
C PRO A 13 -18.70 22.35 -12.26
N ASP A 14 -18.18 21.14 -12.05
CA ASP A 14 -16.74 20.91 -11.97
C ASP A 14 -16.18 20.05 -13.12
N ASN A 15 -17.02 19.46 -13.98
CA ASN A 15 -16.57 18.57 -15.05
C ASN A 15 -17.15 18.97 -16.42
N LEU A 16 -16.36 18.89 -17.48
CA LEU A 16 -16.81 19.02 -18.87
C LEU A 16 -16.59 17.69 -19.59
N LEU A 17 -17.67 17.00 -19.99
CA LEU A 17 -17.59 15.85 -20.89
C LEU A 17 -17.69 16.33 -22.34
N ILE A 18 -16.76 15.86 -23.19
CA ILE A 18 -16.82 16.06 -24.64
C ILE A 18 -17.02 14.69 -25.29
N GLU A 19 -18.15 14.51 -25.97
CA GLU A 19 -18.45 13.32 -26.77
C GLU A 19 -17.95 13.51 -28.20
N GLY A 20 -16.93 12.74 -28.59
CA GLY A 20 -16.56 12.56 -29.99
C GLY A 20 -17.50 11.58 -30.67
N SER A 21 -17.79 11.78 -31.95
CA SER A 21 -18.76 10.97 -32.71
C SER A 21 -18.34 9.53 -33.02
N ASP A 22 -17.25 9.03 -32.43
CA ASP A 22 -16.88 7.62 -32.42
C ASP A 22 -16.13 7.29 -31.11
N HIS A 23 -16.87 7.18 -30.01
CA HIS A 23 -16.53 6.46 -28.76
C HIS A 23 -15.12 6.67 -28.12
N GLU A 24 -14.60 7.90 -28.06
CA GLU A 24 -13.47 8.21 -27.18
C GLU A 24 -13.78 9.44 -26.30
N TYR A 25 -13.66 9.26 -24.97
CA TYR A 25 -13.88 10.30 -23.97
C TYR A 25 -12.55 10.83 -23.44
N LEU A 26 -12.34 12.15 -23.50
CA LEU A 26 -11.20 12.83 -22.88
C LEU A 26 -11.70 13.73 -21.75
N LEU A 27 -11.34 13.41 -20.50
CA LEU A 27 -11.59 14.27 -19.34
C LEU A 27 -10.49 15.34 -19.24
N LEU A 28 -10.87 16.61 -19.13
CA LEU A 28 -9.95 17.73 -18.96
C LEU A 28 -10.38 18.56 -17.75
N GLU A 29 -9.58 18.54 -16.68
CA GLU A 29 -9.75 19.40 -15.50
C GLU A 29 -8.98 20.73 -15.71
N THR A 30 -9.70 21.83 -15.93
CA THR A 30 -9.10 23.18 -15.92
C THR A 30 -9.26 23.78 -14.52
N GLY A 31 -8.18 23.78 -13.73
CA GLY A 31 -8.15 24.01 -12.27
C GLY A 31 -8.40 25.42 -11.72
N ASP A 32 -9.22 26.24 -12.39
CA ASP A 32 -9.67 27.56 -11.92
C ASP A 32 -11.14 27.74 -12.30
N ARG A 33 -11.95 28.20 -11.36
CA ARG A 33 -13.42 28.31 -11.52
C ARG A 33 -13.78 29.34 -12.59
N ILE A 34 -14.14 28.86 -13.78
CA ILE A 34 -14.78 29.68 -14.83
C ILE A 34 -16.29 29.44 -14.76
N LEU A 35 -17.03 30.42 -14.23
CA LEU A 35 -18.50 30.43 -14.27
C LEU A 35 -18.97 30.81 -15.69
N LEU A 36 -19.76 29.94 -16.32
CA LEU A 36 -20.34 30.11 -17.64
C LEU A 36 -21.77 30.67 -17.55
N GLU A 37 -22.03 31.86 -18.10
CA GLU A 37 -23.38 32.27 -18.51
C GLU A 37 -23.51 32.16 -20.04
N LYS A 38 -24.47 31.32 -20.45
CA LYS A 38 -25.11 31.19 -21.77
C LYS A 38 -24.22 31.28 -23.04
N ALA A 39 -24.02 30.08 -23.60
CA ALA A 39 -23.98 29.76 -25.04
C ALA A 39 -22.84 30.39 -25.87
N GLY A 40 -21.64 29.83 -25.72
CA GLY A 40 -20.56 29.94 -26.71
C GLY A 40 -19.56 28.79 -26.51
N TYR A 41 -19.28 28.01 -27.56
CA TYR A 41 -18.36 26.86 -27.51
C TYR A 41 -16.89 27.32 -27.35
N VAL A 42 -16.12 26.62 -26.52
CA VAL A 42 -14.68 26.88 -26.29
C VAL A 42 -13.85 25.96 -27.20
N HIS A 43 -12.82 26.51 -27.85
CA HIS A 43 -11.83 25.78 -28.65
C HIS A 43 -10.60 25.47 -27.78
N PHE A 44 -10.16 24.21 -27.71
CA PHE A 44 -8.94 23.82 -26.99
C PHE A 44 -7.87 23.35 -28.00
N GLU A 45 -6.68 23.96 -27.95
CA GLU A 45 -5.50 23.55 -28.72
C GLU A 45 -4.40 23.15 -27.73
N PHE A 46 -4.04 21.86 -27.68
CA PHE A 46 -2.99 21.35 -26.80
C PHE A 46 -1.63 21.45 -27.52
N LEU A 47 -0.87 22.49 -27.21
CA LEU A 47 0.50 22.66 -27.69
C LEU A 47 1.49 22.70 -26.52
N THR A 48 2.29 21.63 -26.46
CA THR A 48 3.60 21.46 -25.78
C THR A 48 3.65 21.38 -24.25
N ASP A 49 4.33 20.31 -23.80
CA ASP A 49 4.93 19.97 -22.51
C ASP A 49 4.53 20.72 -21.22
N ARG A 50 3.93 19.94 -20.32
CA ARG A 50 3.87 20.07 -18.85
C ARG A 50 2.80 20.97 -18.22
N HIS A 51 1.54 20.63 -18.46
CA HIS A 51 0.50 20.80 -17.44
C HIS A 51 -0.04 19.44 -17.02
N GLY A 52 0.62 18.82 -16.04
CA GLY A 52 0.19 17.56 -15.45
C GLY A 52 -0.85 17.80 -14.36
N LEU A 53 -1.97 17.10 -14.46
CA LEU A 53 -2.92 16.89 -13.36
C LEU A 53 -2.16 16.29 -12.16
N VAL A 54 -2.13 16.98 -11.02
CA VAL A 54 -1.59 16.42 -9.78
C VAL A 54 -2.73 15.70 -9.06
N VAL A 55 -2.98 14.46 -9.45
CA VAL A 55 -3.60 13.49 -8.54
C VAL A 55 -2.62 13.27 -7.40
N GLY A 56 -3.10 13.30 -6.14
CA GLY A 56 -2.25 13.10 -4.97
C GLY A 56 -1.66 11.69 -4.98
N GLU A 57 -0.47 11.54 -5.58
CA GLU A 57 0.26 10.28 -5.61
C GLU A 57 0.78 9.97 -4.20
N SER A 58 0.35 8.86 -3.60
CA SER A 58 0.95 8.37 -2.36
C SER A 58 2.41 8.04 -2.64
N THR A 59 3.34 8.63 -1.88
CA THR A 59 4.76 8.32 -2.05
C THR A 59 5.09 6.99 -1.37
N ASP A 60 5.54 6.02 -2.16
CA ASP A 60 6.09 4.77 -1.63
C ASP A 60 7.47 5.03 -1.00
N THR A 61 7.65 4.61 0.26
CA THR A 61 8.94 4.72 0.97
C THR A 61 9.96 3.66 0.53
N GLY A 62 9.53 2.69 -0.29
CA GLY A 62 10.27 1.48 -0.63
C GLY A 62 10.26 0.45 0.51
N ALA A 63 10.73 -0.75 0.19
CA ALA A 63 10.90 -1.82 1.17
C ALA A 63 12.13 -1.57 2.06
N THR A 64 11.99 -1.81 3.36
CA THR A 64 13.10 -1.75 4.31
C THR A 64 13.05 -2.98 5.22
N SER A 65 14.24 -3.45 5.63
CA SER A 65 14.36 -4.51 6.62
C SER A 65 14.32 -3.93 8.04
N PRO A 66 13.79 -4.67 9.03
CA PRO A 66 13.79 -4.21 10.41
C PRO A 66 15.20 -4.14 10.99
N GLY A 67 15.54 -3.02 11.63
CA GLY A 67 16.79 -2.89 12.39
C GLY A 67 16.84 -3.80 13.63
N THR A 68 15.68 -4.21 14.16
CA THR A 68 15.60 -5.03 15.38
C THR A 68 14.53 -6.11 15.28
N MET A 69 14.93 -7.34 15.60
CA MET A 69 14.02 -8.48 15.79
C MET A 69 14.14 -8.98 17.23
N ALA A 70 13.03 -9.27 17.88
CA ALA A 70 13.00 -9.74 19.26
C ALA A 70 11.89 -10.77 19.50
N ASP A 71 12.12 -11.67 20.46
CA ASP A 71 11.07 -12.47 21.08
C ASP A 71 10.24 -11.57 22.01
N ASP A 72 8.93 -11.52 21.81
CA ASP A 72 8.00 -10.73 22.61
C ASP A 72 6.99 -11.66 23.30
N ASP A 73 7.03 -11.66 24.63
CA ASP A 73 6.29 -12.59 25.49
C ASP A 73 4.88 -12.14 25.87
N THR A 74 4.38 -11.08 25.26
CA THR A 74 3.01 -10.59 25.50
C THR A 74 1.93 -11.64 25.20
N VAL A 75 2.16 -12.52 24.23
CA VAL A 75 1.28 -13.63 23.84
C VAL A 75 2.12 -14.86 23.56
N GLY A 76 1.51 -16.05 23.65
CA GLY A 76 2.15 -17.30 23.31
C GLY A 76 3.09 -17.82 24.39
N THR A 77 3.65 -19.01 24.16
CA THR A 77 4.44 -19.72 25.19
C THR A 77 5.77 -20.23 24.69
N ARG A 78 5.96 -20.33 23.36
CA ARG A 78 7.20 -20.84 22.78
C ARG A 78 8.11 -19.72 22.31
N VAL A 79 9.31 -19.71 22.86
CA VAL A 79 10.37 -18.72 22.61
C VAL A 79 10.99 -18.93 21.24
N TRP A 80 11.22 -17.84 20.51
CA TRP A 80 11.98 -17.83 19.26
C TRP A 80 13.48 -17.96 19.53
N ASN A 81 14.12 -18.90 18.83
CA ASN A 81 15.57 -18.97 18.75
C ASN A 81 16.06 -18.09 17.61
N ASN A 82 17.19 -17.40 17.84
CA ASN A 82 17.82 -16.51 16.87
C ASN A 82 16.85 -15.52 16.19
N PRO A 83 16.13 -14.64 16.92
CA PRO A 83 15.18 -13.70 16.30
C PRO A 83 15.77 -12.86 15.16
N ASN A 84 17.04 -12.49 15.26
CA ASN A 84 17.74 -11.73 14.22
C ASN A 84 17.85 -12.48 12.88
N GLY A 85 17.72 -13.80 12.86
CA GLY A 85 17.68 -14.58 11.63
C GLY A 85 16.43 -14.33 10.78
N ALA A 86 15.45 -13.55 11.22
CA ALA A 86 14.28 -13.18 10.41
C ALA A 86 14.36 -11.74 9.86
N LYS A 87 15.53 -11.10 9.93
CA LYS A 87 15.70 -9.69 9.52
C LYS A 87 15.69 -9.49 8.00
N VAL A 88 16.32 -10.39 7.29
CA VAL A 88 16.59 -10.30 5.85
C VAL A 88 16.43 -11.69 5.24
N SER A 89 16.14 -11.75 3.94
CA SER A 89 16.10 -13.01 3.20
C SER A 89 17.52 -13.39 2.78
N ASP A 90 18.23 -14.08 3.66
CA ASP A 90 19.64 -14.49 3.48
C ASP A 90 19.91 -15.95 3.91
N ASP A 91 18.86 -16.77 3.94
CA ASP A 91 18.87 -18.15 4.44
C ASP A 91 19.17 -18.33 5.95
N ALA A 92 19.50 -17.27 6.70
CA ALA A 92 19.42 -17.30 8.15
C ALA A 92 17.95 -17.36 8.56
N ARG A 93 17.66 -18.00 9.69
CA ARG A 93 16.27 -18.19 10.15
C ARG A 93 16.16 -17.98 11.65
N ALA A 94 15.09 -17.29 12.05
CA ALA A 94 14.52 -17.45 13.38
C ALA A 94 13.67 -18.72 13.39
N ASN A 95 13.74 -19.51 14.45
CA ASN A 95 13.00 -20.78 14.50
C ASN A 95 12.44 -21.06 15.89
N VAL A 96 11.32 -21.77 15.91
CA VAL A 96 10.63 -22.18 17.12
C VAL A 96 10.08 -23.60 16.95
N LEU A 97 10.19 -24.41 18.00
CA LEU A 97 9.58 -25.74 18.03
C LEU A 97 8.20 -25.65 18.67
N LEU A 98 7.17 -26.00 17.90
CA LEU A 98 5.78 -25.97 18.34
C LEU A 98 5.29 -27.39 18.59
N GLN A 99 4.84 -27.67 19.82
CA GLN A 99 4.27 -28.95 20.24
C GLN A 99 2.80 -28.74 20.62
N ASN A 100 1.97 -28.44 19.62
CA ASN A 100 0.57 -28.00 19.80
C ASN A 100 0.44 -26.74 20.66
N GLN A 101 1.40 -25.82 20.53
CA GLN A 101 1.44 -24.55 21.24
C GLN A 101 1.69 -23.41 20.27
N THR A 102 1.44 -22.20 20.74
CA THR A 102 1.67 -20.97 20.00
C THR A 102 3.04 -20.39 20.33
N SER A 103 3.74 -19.93 19.30
CA SER A 103 4.92 -19.10 19.47
C SER A 103 4.58 -17.81 20.20
N ARG A 104 5.58 -17.23 20.83
CA ARG A 104 5.59 -15.81 21.15
C ARG A 104 5.55 -14.97 19.88
N TYR A 105 5.33 -13.66 20.02
CA TYR A 105 5.46 -12.78 18.86
C TYR A 105 6.92 -12.66 18.47
N LEU A 106 7.20 -12.79 17.18
CA LEU A 106 8.47 -12.38 16.62
C LEU A 106 8.34 -10.90 16.22
N LYS A 107 8.81 -10.02 17.08
CA LYS A 107 8.60 -8.58 16.98
C LYS A 107 9.67 -7.91 16.12
N ALA A 108 9.25 -7.32 15.01
CA ALA A 108 10.06 -6.50 14.13
C ALA A 108 9.88 -5.00 14.44
N THR A 109 10.98 -4.26 14.62
CA THR A 109 10.96 -2.81 14.89
C THR A 109 12.15 -2.12 14.23
N ASN A 110 12.13 -0.77 14.23
CA ASN A 110 13.21 0.08 13.73
C ASN A 110 13.49 -0.10 12.22
N PHE A 111 12.44 -0.06 11.40
CA PHE A 111 12.53 -0.18 9.93
C PHE A 111 13.23 1.02 9.24
N GLY A 112 13.40 2.15 9.93
CA GLY A 112 14.19 3.27 9.40
C GLY A 112 13.48 4.12 8.34
N PHE A 113 12.16 4.00 8.18
CA PHE A 113 11.38 4.86 7.30
C PHE A 113 11.49 6.34 7.71
N ALA A 114 11.82 7.20 6.74
CA ALA A 114 11.86 8.65 6.91
C ALA A 114 10.47 9.25 6.63
N ILE A 115 9.51 9.06 7.53
CA ILE A 115 8.15 9.58 7.38
C ILE A 115 8.10 11.06 7.84
N PRO A 116 7.69 12.01 6.98
CA PRO A 116 7.55 13.41 7.37
C PRO A 116 6.58 13.61 8.54
N THR A 117 6.85 14.60 9.39
CA THR A 117 5.93 14.94 10.48
C THR A 117 4.59 15.41 9.92
N GLY A 118 3.50 14.84 10.41
CA GLY A 118 2.15 15.16 9.93
C GLY A 118 1.74 14.46 8.64
N ALA A 119 2.59 13.58 8.08
CA ALA A 119 2.19 12.74 6.96
C ALA A 119 1.06 11.78 7.38
N THR A 120 0.10 11.60 6.48
CA THR A 120 -0.90 10.53 6.55
C THR A 120 -0.30 9.26 5.97
N ILE A 121 -0.45 8.13 6.66
CA ILE A 121 -0.06 6.82 6.14
C ILE A 121 -1.30 6.20 5.52
N ASP A 122 -1.34 6.14 4.20
CA ASP A 122 -2.49 5.59 3.46
C ASP A 122 -2.52 4.05 3.50
N GLY A 123 -1.36 3.42 3.63
CA GLY A 123 -1.22 1.98 3.69
C GLY A 123 0.16 1.53 4.15
N ILE A 124 0.25 0.26 4.52
CA ILE A 124 1.50 -0.41 4.90
C ILE A 124 1.51 -1.77 4.22
N LEU A 125 2.57 -2.05 3.47
CA LEU A 125 2.84 -3.36 2.90
C LEU A 125 3.94 -4.04 3.73
N VAL A 126 3.74 -5.32 4.03
CA VAL A 126 4.75 -6.17 4.69
C VAL A 126 4.82 -7.48 3.92
N GLU A 127 6.03 -7.88 3.58
CA GLU A 127 6.34 -9.18 3.01
C GLU A 127 6.96 -10.07 4.08
N ILE A 128 6.49 -11.32 4.17
CA ILE A 128 6.89 -12.26 5.21
C ILE A 128 7.33 -13.55 4.54
N GLU A 129 8.60 -13.91 4.75
CA GLU A 129 9.13 -15.22 4.40
C GLU A 129 8.99 -16.15 5.61
N GLN A 130 8.31 -17.28 5.43
CA GLN A 130 8.00 -18.21 6.51
C GLN A 130 7.81 -19.62 5.98
N LYS A 131 8.18 -20.62 6.77
CA LYS A 131 7.92 -22.04 6.46
C LYS A 131 7.78 -22.89 7.72
N TYR A 132 7.27 -24.10 7.55
CA TYR A 132 7.45 -25.16 8.52
C TYR A 132 8.50 -26.18 8.04
N LEU A 133 9.13 -26.88 8.98
CA LEU A 133 10.12 -27.92 8.68
C LEU A 133 9.56 -29.33 8.86
N ALA A 134 9.04 -29.64 10.05
CA ALA A 134 8.68 -31.02 10.42
C ALA A 134 7.17 -31.26 10.49
N ALA A 135 6.43 -30.36 11.12
CA ALA A 135 4.99 -30.49 11.31
C ALA A 135 4.28 -29.26 10.76
N ILE A 136 3.12 -29.50 10.15
CA ILE A 136 2.26 -28.46 9.59
C ILE A 136 2.00 -27.41 10.66
N SER A 137 2.40 -26.18 10.36
CA SER A 137 2.19 -25.01 11.20
C SER A 137 1.32 -24.02 10.43
N LYS A 138 0.59 -23.19 11.15
CA LYS A 138 -0.27 -22.16 10.58
C LYS A 138 0.12 -20.79 11.09
N GLU A 139 -0.16 -19.77 10.31
CA GLU A 139 -0.20 -18.41 10.81
C GLU A 139 -1.18 -18.33 11.98
N ASN A 140 -0.78 -17.63 13.03
CA ASN A 140 -1.63 -17.45 14.21
C ASN A 140 -2.09 -16.01 14.37
N SER A 141 -1.18 -15.03 14.27
CA SER A 141 -1.50 -13.62 14.42
C SER A 141 -0.44 -12.74 13.76
N ILE A 142 -0.88 -11.72 13.04
CA ILE A 142 -0.08 -10.67 12.39
C ILE A 142 -0.73 -9.33 12.73
N LYS A 143 -0.02 -8.48 13.47
CA LYS A 143 -0.54 -7.18 13.94
C LYS A 143 0.52 -6.10 13.84
N ILE A 144 0.05 -4.86 13.73
CA ILE A 144 0.92 -3.69 13.70
C ILE A 144 1.25 -3.21 15.12
N ILE A 145 2.42 -2.62 15.29
CA ILE A 145 2.79 -1.89 16.51
C ILE A 145 2.69 -0.40 16.23
N LYS A 146 1.91 0.33 17.04
CA LYS A 146 1.76 1.78 16.96
C LYS A 146 2.09 2.39 18.32
N GLY A 147 3.04 3.32 18.36
CA GLY A 147 3.47 3.95 19.62
C GLY A 147 4.04 2.98 20.65
N GLY A 148 4.62 1.86 20.21
CA GLY A 148 5.22 0.84 21.08
C GLY A 148 4.23 -0.23 21.60
N ALA A 149 2.93 -0.11 21.29
CA ALA A 149 1.93 -1.11 21.66
C ALA A 149 1.41 -1.87 20.44
N ILE A 150 1.10 -3.15 20.62
CA ILE A 150 0.38 -3.96 19.62
C ILE A 150 -1.00 -3.34 19.42
N SER A 151 -1.36 -3.10 18.17
CA SER A 151 -2.54 -2.33 17.77
C SER A 151 -3.06 -2.80 16.41
N GLY A 152 -4.15 -2.19 15.96
CA GLY A 152 -4.74 -2.45 14.64
C GLY A 152 -5.48 -3.78 14.56
N ASP A 153 -5.99 -4.05 13.36
CA ASP A 153 -6.73 -5.27 13.07
C ASP A 153 -5.80 -6.47 12.97
N GLU A 154 -6.35 -7.66 13.24
CA GLU A 154 -5.70 -8.92 12.94
C GLU A 154 -5.56 -9.09 11.42
N LYS A 155 -4.35 -9.36 10.94
CA LYS A 155 -4.02 -9.54 9.52
C LYS A 155 -3.64 -10.98 9.15
N SER A 156 -3.57 -11.90 10.12
CA SER A 156 -3.40 -13.31 9.83
C SER A 156 -4.59 -13.84 9.04
N THR A 157 -4.29 -14.66 8.03
CA THR A 157 -5.31 -15.36 7.24
C THR A 157 -5.61 -16.75 7.78
N GLY A 158 -4.85 -17.20 8.79
CA GLY A 158 -4.86 -18.58 9.28
C GLY A 158 -4.29 -19.58 8.27
N ALA A 159 -3.53 -19.09 7.27
CA ALA A 159 -2.93 -19.92 6.24
C ALA A 159 -1.98 -20.97 6.84
N THR A 160 -1.93 -22.13 6.19
CA THR A 160 -0.88 -23.11 6.45
C THR A 160 0.44 -22.59 5.89
N LEU A 161 1.49 -22.62 6.70
CA LEU A 161 2.82 -22.23 6.25
C LEU A 161 3.30 -23.17 5.13
N PRO A 162 4.11 -22.71 4.16
CA PRO A 162 4.69 -23.59 3.16
C PRO A 162 5.74 -24.52 3.80
N ALA A 163 6.00 -25.66 3.16
CA ALA A 163 7.06 -26.61 3.56
C ALA A 163 8.42 -26.29 2.91
N ALA A 164 8.37 -25.63 1.75
CA ALA A 164 9.53 -25.22 0.97
C ALA A 164 9.82 -23.74 1.22
N ASP A 165 11.08 -23.38 1.06
CA ASP A 165 11.47 -21.98 0.87
C ASP A 165 11.07 -21.53 -0.53
N THR A 166 10.70 -20.26 -0.64
CA THR A 166 10.46 -19.57 -1.90
C THR A 166 11.08 -18.20 -1.84
#